data_AF-A0A7S4BZN4-F1
#
_entry.id   AF-A0A7S4BZN4-F1
#
_cell.length_a   1.000
_cell.length_b   1.000
_cell.length_c   1.000
_cell.angle_alpha   90.00
_cell.angle_beta   90.00
_cell.angle_gamma   90.00
#
_symmetry.space_group_name_H-M   'P 1'
#
loop_
_entity.id
_entity.type
_entity.pdbx_description
1 polymer ?
#
loop_
_entity_poly.entity_id
_entity_poly.type
_entity_poly.pdbx_seq_one_letter_code
_entity_poly.pdbx_strand_id
1 'polypeptide(L)'
;MRTVWPPDEIPSSEFDLNAARLLVGGSVAEDEQWSGRVGNLVLLEGGRIGGELEYLLAVRPLADDPVYPVYLQGAKRVKRVLGIPGIDVVEGAPLETAYAWTLSCAAAVNGDLYFKKAIGFKFRCKALKPGRLFSGTSDSSFTRGRNALDGRPLETGVLYYAAERGEAGASASHPKCDLFFLTDDGEELVVIDVTGSASDKTVLRKMEALSKWVTEEQFELKQIERAGADRLDMDQAEAGLAPRKVRGIVLAPFFDVEDFRPSNDAQLSVLLVRSAAARKLLGAVSQVALW
;
A
#
# COMPACT_ATOMS: atom_id res chain seq x y z
N MET A 1 5.84 -2.32 -28.70
CA MET A 1 4.94 -3.27 -29.39
C MET A 1 3.56 -3.11 -28.76
N ARG A 2 2.50 -2.88 -29.54
CA ARG A 2 1.14 -2.64 -29.02
C ARG A 2 0.47 -3.98 -28.68
N THR A 3 0.30 -4.29 -27.41
CA THR A 3 -0.76 -5.20 -26.95
C THR A 3 -1.99 -4.34 -26.67
N VAL A 4 -2.86 -4.24 -27.68
CA VAL A 4 -4.25 -3.83 -27.45
C VAL A 4 -4.90 -5.01 -26.76
N TRP A 5 -5.28 -4.87 -25.49
CA TRP A 5 -5.99 -5.91 -24.76
C TRP A 5 -7.30 -6.20 -25.52
N PRO A 6 -7.51 -7.42 -26.07
CA PRO A 6 -8.77 -7.73 -26.72
C PRO A 6 -9.88 -7.77 -25.66
N PRO A 7 -11.06 -7.18 -25.94
CA PRO A 7 -12.21 -7.34 -25.08
C PRO A 7 -12.75 -8.76 -25.25
N ASP A 8 -12.83 -9.47 -24.13
CA ASP A 8 -13.84 -10.51 -23.84
C ASP A 8 -13.67 -11.97 -24.34
N GLU A 9 -12.47 -12.45 -24.66
CA GLU A 9 -12.24 -13.91 -24.76
C GLU A 9 -11.14 -14.38 -23.80
N ILE A 10 -11.49 -14.58 -22.53
CA ILE A 10 -10.63 -15.21 -21.51
C ILE A 10 -10.99 -16.72 -21.45
N PRO A 11 -10.05 -17.66 -21.66
CA PRO A 11 -10.32 -19.09 -21.62
C PRO A 11 -10.67 -19.60 -20.21
N SER A 12 -11.26 -20.79 -20.13
CA SER A 12 -11.90 -21.47 -18.99
C SER A 12 -11.09 -21.72 -17.71
N SER A 13 -10.02 -20.97 -17.41
CA SER A 13 -9.34 -20.94 -16.11
C SER A 13 -9.70 -19.68 -15.33
N GLU A 14 -11.00 -19.36 -15.22
CA GLU A 14 -11.50 -18.14 -14.58
C GLU A 14 -11.11 -18.02 -13.09
N PHE A 15 -10.75 -19.15 -12.47
CA PHE A 15 -10.46 -19.26 -11.05
C PHE A 15 -9.13 -19.99 -10.78
N ASP A 16 -8.34 -19.42 -9.87
CA ASP A 16 -7.15 -20.05 -9.30
C ASP A 16 -7.10 -19.76 -7.79
N LEU A 17 -7.16 -20.83 -7.00
CA LEU A 17 -7.01 -20.81 -5.53
C LEU A 17 -5.74 -20.12 -5.06
N ASN A 18 -4.74 -20.01 -5.92
CA ASN A 18 -3.45 -19.44 -5.57
C ASN A 18 -3.16 -18.10 -6.22
N ALA A 19 -4.11 -17.49 -6.92
CA ALA A 19 -3.91 -16.21 -7.61
C ALA A 19 -3.25 -15.15 -6.69
N ALA A 20 -3.77 -15.00 -5.46
CA ALA A 20 -3.21 -14.07 -4.49
C ALA A 20 -1.81 -14.45 -4.00
N ARG A 21 -1.53 -15.76 -3.83
CA ARG A 21 -0.20 -16.25 -3.43
C ARG A 21 0.84 -16.01 -4.52
N LEU A 22 0.47 -16.28 -5.77
CA LEU A 22 1.29 -16.00 -6.95
C LEU A 22 1.52 -14.49 -7.13
N LEU A 23 0.54 -13.65 -6.78
CA LEU A 23 0.71 -12.19 -6.79
C LEU A 23 1.73 -11.72 -5.76
N VAL A 24 1.69 -12.22 -4.52
CA VAL A 24 2.58 -11.74 -3.44
C VAL A 24 3.97 -12.39 -3.47
N GLY A 25 4.09 -13.53 -4.14
CA GLY A 25 5.30 -14.32 -4.29
C GLY A 25 5.35 -15.48 -3.29
N GLY A 26 5.02 -16.68 -3.77
CA GLY A 26 5.09 -17.93 -3.01
C GLY A 26 6.52 -18.43 -2.82
N SER A 27 6.71 -19.42 -1.94
CA SER A 27 8.02 -20.03 -1.71
C SER A 27 8.36 -21.03 -2.82
N VAL A 28 9.64 -21.08 -3.24
CA VAL A 28 10.14 -22.16 -4.13
C VAL A 28 10.12 -23.52 -3.42
N ALA A 29 10.10 -23.57 -2.09
CA ALA A 29 9.92 -24.85 -1.39
C ALA A 29 8.53 -25.48 -1.63
N GLU A 30 7.58 -24.68 -2.15
CA GLU A 30 6.24 -25.12 -2.52
C GLU A 30 6.16 -25.44 -4.04
N ASP A 31 7.28 -25.52 -4.76
CA ASP A 31 7.38 -25.71 -6.22
C ASP A 31 6.58 -26.90 -6.77
N GLU A 32 6.49 -28.01 -6.02
CA GLU A 32 5.65 -29.16 -6.39
C GLU A 32 4.14 -28.81 -6.44
N GLN A 33 3.70 -27.78 -5.71
CA GLN A 33 2.32 -27.27 -5.75
C GLN A 33 2.06 -26.32 -6.93
N TRP A 34 3.12 -25.73 -7.49
CA TRP A 34 3.08 -24.75 -8.57
C TRP A 34 3.27 -25.38 -9.96
N SER A 35 4.18 -26.34 -10.03
CA SER A 35 4.57 -27.05 -11.25
C SER A 35 3.40 -27.85 -11.84
N GLY A 36 3.09 -27.57 -13.12
CA GLY A 36 1.98 -28.19 -13.85
C GLY A 36 0.61 -27.52 -13.71
N ARG A 37 0.46 -26.51 -12.85
CA ARG A 37 -0.81 -25.77 -12.66
C ARG A 37 -0.84 -24.40 -13.35
N VAL A 38 0.32 -23.77 -13.49
CA VAL A 38 0.43 -22.43 -14.07
C VAL A 38 1.49 -22.46 -15.16
N GLY A 39 1.11 -22.25 -16.41
CA GLY A 39 2.05 -22.25 -17.55
C GLY A 39 3.03 -21.08 -17.52
N ASN A 40 2.71 -20.05 -16.75
CA ASN A 40 3.30 -18.71 -16.83
C ASN A 40 3.88 -18.28 -15.47
N LEU A 41 4.74 -19.12 -14.88
CA LEU A 41 5.44 -18.80 -13.63
C LEU A 41 6.67 -17.94 -13.91
N VAL A 42 6.93 -17.02 -12.98
CA VAL A 42 8.12 -16.16 -13.00
C VAL A 42 8.90 -16.29 -11.70
N LEU A 43 10.23 -16.22 -11.82
CA LEU A 43 11.13 -16.15 -10.66
C LEU A 43 11.24 -14.69 -10.19
N LEU A 44 10.82 -14.43 -8.96
CA LEU A 44 10.92 -13.13 -8.31
C LEU A 44 12.20 -13.05 -7.47
N GLU A 45 12.56 -11.82 -7.10
CA GLU A 45 13.69 -11.57 -6.19
C GLU A 45 13.56 -12.37 -4.88
N GLY A 46 14.71 -12.88 -4.43
CA GLY A 46 14.82 -13.71 -3.23
C GLY A 46 14.40 -15.15 -3.41
N GLY A 47 14.33 -15.65 -4.65
CA GLY A 47 13.95 -17.03 -4.95
C GLY A 47 12.49 -17.30 -4.59
N ARG A 48 11.58 -16.38 -4.95
CA ARG A 48 10.14 -16.56 -4.81
C ARG A 48 9.52 -16.82 -6.18
N ILE A 49 8.36 -17.45 -6.21
CA ILE A 49 7.64 -17.74 -7.46
C ILE A 49 6.40 -16.85 -7.53
N GLY A 50 6.18 -16.23 -8.68
CA GLY A 50 4.96 -15.49 -8.99
C GLY A 50 4.35 -15.89 -10.32
N GLY A 51 3.19 -15.34 -10.65
CA GLY A 51 2.58 -15.46 -11.98
C GLY A 51 2.95 -14.29 -12.89
N GLU A 52 2.91 -14.47 -14.20
CA GLU A 52 2.96 -13.34 -15.14
C GLU A 52 1.83 -12.35 -14.87
N LEU A 53 2.10 -11.05 -15.06
CA LEU A 53 1.11 -10.01 -14.77
C LEU A 53 -0.19 -10.19 -15.58
N GLU A 54 -0.10 -10.53 -16.87
CA GLU A 54 -1.27 -10.75 -17.72
C GLU A 54 -2.17 -11.86 -17.17
N TYR A 55 -1.57 -12.97 -16.73
CA TYR A 55 -2.27 -14.05 -16.05
C TYR A 55 -2.94 -13.57 -14.77
N LEU A 56 -2.20 -12.90 -13.89
CA LEU A 56 -2.71 -12.40 -12.60
C LEU A 56 -3.87 -11.41 -12.77
N LEU A 57 -3.84 -10.61 -13.83
CA LEU A 57 -4.94 -9.70 -14.16
C LEU A 57 -6.14 -10.46 -14.72
N ALA A 58 -5.96 -11.57 -15.42
CA ALA A 58 -7.05 -12.35 -16.03
C ALA A 58 -7.76 -13.27 -15.03
N VAL A 59 -7.02 -13.86 -14.08
CA VAL A 59 -7.51 -14.86 -13.14
C VAL A 59 -8.21 -14.25 -11.93
N ARG A 60 -9.05 -15.04 -11.25
CA ARG A 60 -9.72 -14.67 -10.00
C ARG A 60 -9.43 -15.70 -8.91
N PRO A 61 -9.28 -15.30 -7.64
CA PRO A 61 -9.38 -16.24 -6.52
C PRO A 61 -10.78 -16.89 -6.49
N LEU A 62 -10.96 -17.95 -5.71
CA LEU A 62 -12.31 -18.48 -5.46
C LEU A 62 -13.17 -17.43 -4.73
N ALA A 63 -14.48 -17.44 -5.01
CA ALA A 63 -15.40 -16.45 -4.46
C ALA A 63 -15.53 -16.51 -2.93
N ASP A 64 -15.25 -17.66 -2.31
CA ASP A 64 -15.24 -17.87 -0.87
C ASP A 64 -13.88 -17.59 -0.22
N ASP A 65 -12.84 -17.32 -1.01
CA ASP A 65 -11.53 -16.93 -0.48
C ASP A 65 -11.61 -15.51 0.14
N PRO A 66 -11.18 -15.31 1.40
CA PRO A 66 -11.13 -14.00 2.03
C PRO A 66 -10.36 -12.93 1.24
N VAL A 67 -9.44 -13.31 0.36
CA VAL A 67 -8.68 -12.37 -0.49
C VAL A 67 -9.44 -11.91 -1.73
N TYR A 68 -10.49 -12.63 -2.13
CA TYR A 68 -11.28 -12.36 -3.33
C TYR A 68 -11.66 -10.88 -3.52
N PRO A 69 -12.28 -10.19 -2.53
CA PRO A 69 -12.72 -8.81 -2.73
C PRO A 69 -11.55 -7.84 -2.99
N VAL A 70 -10.45 -7.96 -2.23
CA VAL A 70 -9.30 -7.06 -2.36
C VAL A 70 -8.51 -7.35 -3.64
N TYR A 71 -8.40 -8.64 -4.02
CA TYR A 71 -7.73 -9.04 -5.24
C TYR A 71 -8.42 -8.45 -6.48
N LEU A 72 -9.74 -8.62 -6.59
CA LEU A 72 -10.48 -8.11 -7.75
C LEU A 72 -10.47 -6.58 -7.83
N GLN A 73 -10.61 -5.91 -6.68
CA GLN A 73 -10.56 -4.46 -6.63
C GLN A 73 -9.19 -3.93 -7.08
N GLY A 74 -8.10 -4.51 -6.56
CA GLY A 74 -6.75 -4.14 -6.95
C GLY A 74 -6.47 -4.43 -8.43
N ALA A 75 -6.78 -5.64 -8.91
CA ALA A 75 -6.59 -6.03 -10.30
C ALA A 75 -7.33 -5.09 -11.27
N LYS A 76 -8.59 -4.76 -10.96
CA LYS A 76 -9.39 -3.82 -11.76
C LYS A 76 -8.75 -2.43 -11.83
N ARG A 77 -8.18 -1.95 -10.72
CA ARG A 77 -7.49 -0.65 -10.68
C ARG A 77 -6.20 -0.68 -11.50
N VAL A 78 -5.39 -1.73 -11.36
CA VAL A 78 -4.17 -1.90 -12.17
C VAL A 78 -4.50 -1.96 -13.66
N LYS A 79 -5.50 -2.74 -14.08
CA LYS A 79 -5.97 -2.77 -15.49
C LYS A 79 -6.33 -1.38 -16.00
N ARG A 80 -7.07 -0.60 -15.21
CA ARG A 80 -7.49 0.76 -15.59
C ARG A 80 -6.27 1.66 -15.83
N VAL A 81 -5.28 1.61 -14.96
CA VAL A 81 -4.09 2.46 -15.05
C VAL A 81 -3.18 2.02 -16.20
N LEU A 82 -2.95 0.72 -16.38
CA LEU A 82 -2.16 0.17 -17.48
C LEU A 82 -2.81 0.37 -18.86
N GLY A 83 -4.14 0.53 -18.90
CA GLY A 83 -4.86 0.86 -20.13
C GLY A 83 -4.62 2.28 -20.66
N ILE A 84 -3.91 3.14 -19.92
CA ILE A 84 -3.58 4.51 -20.34
C ILE A 84 -2.37 4.47 -21.29
N PRO A 85 -2.50 4.90 -22.56
CA PRO A 85 -1.39 4.86 -23.51
C PRO A 85 -0.22 5.75 -23.09
N GLY A 86 1.00 5.20 -23.13
CA GLY A 86 2.23 5.94 -22.82
C GLY A 86 2.43 6.27 -21.35
N ILE A 87 1.67 5.63 -20.45
CA ILE A 87 1.83 5.80 -19.01
C ILE A 87 3.18 5.25 -18.54
N ASP A 88 3.88 6.00 -17.69
CA ASP A 88 5.08 5.52 -17.02
C ASP A 88 4.68 4.61 -15.85
N VAL A 89 4.91 3.32 -16.00
CA VAL A 89 4.48 2.30 -15.04
C VAL A 89 5.32 2.25 -13.77
N VAL A 90 6.48 2.90 -13.75
CA VAL A 90 7.42 2.89 -12.62
C VAL A 90 7.31 4.12 -11.73
N GLU A 91 6.42 5.06 -12.05
CA GLU A 91 6.21 6.28 -11.28
C GLU A 91 4.73 6.56 -11.00
N GLY A 92 4.46 7.38 -9.99
CA GLY A 92 3.13 7.91 -9.65
C GLY A 92 2.03 6.86 -9.49
N ALA A 93 0.83 7.21 -9.98
CA ALA A 93 -0.40 6.41 -9.81
C ALA A 93 -0.29 4.93 -10.23
N PRO A 94 0.39 4.56 -11.35
CA PRO A 94 0.67 3.16 -11.67
C PRO A 94 1.41 2.41 -10.56
N LEU A 95 2.52 2.96 -10.07
CA LEU A 95 3.32 2.34 -9.02
C LEU A 95 2.55 2.28 -7.69
N GLU A 96 1.87 3.37 -7.33
CA GLU A 96 1.02 3.43 -6.13
C GLU A 96 -0.10 2.38 -6.19
N THR A 97 -0.75 2.22 -7.33
CA THR A 97 -1.83 1.24 -7.54
C THR A 97 -1.29 -0.19 -7.49
N ALA A 98 -0.09 -0.44 -8.01
CA ALA A 98 0.59 -1.71 -7.89
C ALA A 98 0.84 -2.07 -6.41
N TYR A 99 1.41 -1.15 -5.62
CA TYR A 99 1.58 -1.35 -4.18
C TYR A 99 0.26 -1.53 -3.45
N ALA A 100 -0.77 -0.76 -3.78
CA ALA A 100 -2.10 -0.90 -3.18
C ALA A 100 -2.65 -2.32 -3.37
N TRP A 101 -2.51 -2.88 -4.58
CA TRP A 101 -2.95 -4.23 -4.89
C TRP A 101 -2.12 -5.30 -4.16
N THR A 102 -0.79 -5.20 -4.23
CA THR A 102 0.09 -6.24 -3.67
C THR A 102 0.09 -6.23 -2.15
N LEU A 103 0.11 -5.05 -1.51
CA LEU A 103 0.05 -4.93 -0.06
C LEU A 103 -1.31 -5.36 0.49
N SER A 104 -2.43 -4.98 -0.15
CA SER A 104 -3.75 -5.45 0.31
C SER A 104 -3.87 -6.97 0.21
N CYS A 105 -3.39 -7.59 -0.86
CA CYS A 105 -3.39 -9.05 -0.99
C CYS A 105 -2.43 -9.71 0.02
N ALA A 106 -1.23 -9.16 0.22
CA ALA A 106 -0.27 -9.69 1.19
C ALA A 106 -0.83 -9.66 2.62
N ALA A 107 -1.50 -8.55 2.99
CA ALA A 107 -2.19 -8.41 4.26
C ALA A 107 -3.37 -9.39 4.41
N ALA A 108 -4.15 -9.58 3.36
CA ALA A 108 -5.29 -10.51 3.38
C ALA A 108 -4.85 -11.97 3.52
N VAL A 109 -3.78 -12.36 2.81
CA VAL A 109 -3.22 -13.72 2.84
C VAL A 109 -2.53 -14.02 4.17
N ASN A 110 -1.69 -13.11 4.67
CA ASN A 110 -0.85 -13.37 5.84
C ASN A 110 -1.50 -12.93 7.16
N GLY A 111 -2.42 -11.96 7.14
CA GLY A 111 -2.94 -11.27 8.33
C GLY A 111 -1.99 -10.23 8.91
N ASP A 112 -0.79 -10.08 8.34
CA ASP A 112 0.24 -9.14 8.77
C ASP A 112 0.93 -8.51 7.54
N LEU A 113 1.44 -7.28 7.70
CA LEU A 113 2.29 -6.62 6.71
C LEU A 113 3.68 -6.34 7.26
N TYR A 114 4.71 -6.84 6.57
CA TYR A 114 6.11 -6.65 6.93
C TYR A 114 6.84 -5.77 5.92
N PHE A 115 7.49 -4.73 6.40
CA PHE A 115 8.26 -3.78 5.57
C PHE A 115 9.76 -3.98 5.66
N LYS A 116 10.24 -4.51 6.80
CA LYS A 116 11.59 -5.04 7.02
C LYS A 116 11.49 -6.25 7.94
N LYS A 117 12.57 -7.05 8.04
CA LYS A 117 12.60 -8.28 8.87
C LYS A 117 12.04 -8.12 10.29
N ALA A 118 12.18 -6.93 10.89
CA ALA A 118 11.76 -6.66 12.27
C ALA A 118 10.55 -5.70 12.39
N ILE A 119 10.03 -5.16 11.28
CA ILE A 119 8.94 -4.17 11.31
C ILE A 119 7.75 -4.75 10.57
N GLY A 120 6.79 -5.23 11.37
CA GLY A 120 5.53 -5.79 10.90
C GLY A 120 4.34 -5.22 11.67
N PHE A 121 3.19 -5.20 11.00
CA PHE A 121 1.94 -4.68 11.54
C PHE A 121 0.86 -5.75 11.42
N LYS A 122 0.12 -5.96 12.50
CA LYS A 122 -1.08 -6.81 12.47
C LYS A 122 -2.17 -6.10 11.70
N PHE A 123 -2.48 -6.62 10.52
CA PHE A 123 -3.41 -6.01 9.60
C PHE A 123 -3.92 -7.05 8.61
N ARG A 124 -5.17 -7.47 8.79
CA ARG A 124 -5.87 -8.34 7.83
C ARG A 124 -6.74 -7.52 6.91
N CYS A 125 -6.24 -7.21 5.72
CA CYS A 125 -7.01 -6.44 4.74
C CYS A 125 -8.21 -7.24 4.22
N LYS A 126 -9.38 -6.60 4.25
CA LYS A 126 -10.68 -7.12 3.81
C LYS A 126 -11.28 -6.26 2.70
N ALA A 127 -10.87 -5.00 2.60
CA ALA A 127 -11.34 -4.08 1.57
C ALA A 127 -10.27 -3.07 1.18
N LEU A 128 -10.33 -2.62 -0.07
CA LEU A 128 -9.50 -1.55 -0.62
C LEU A 128 -10.41 -0.35 -0.94
N LYS A 129 -10.31 0.73 -0.16
CA LYS A 129 -11.22 1.88 -0.27
C LYS A 129 -10.48 3.16 -0.68
N PRO A 130 -11.13 4.07 -1.43
CA PRO A 130 -10.59 5.42 -1.57
C PRO A 130 -10.63 6.10 -0.21
N GLY A 131 -9.59 6.86 0.11
CA GLY A 131 -9.51 7.58 1.38
C GLY A 131 -8.65 8.82 1.29
N ARG A 132 -8.85 9.71 2.25
CA ARG A 132 -8.03 10.90 2.43
C ARG A 132 -7.86 11.19 3.92
N LEU A 133 -6.66 11.51 4.35
CA LEU A 133 -6.38 11.88 5.76
C LEU A 133 -6.46 13.39 6.02
N PHE A 134 -6.31 14.19 4.96
CA PHE A 134 -6.20 15.64 5.02
C PHE A 134 -7.37 16.27 4.26
N SER A 135 -8.09 17.22 4.86
CA SER A 135 -9.21 17.93 4.21
C SER A 135 -8.80 18.76 2.98
N GLY A 136 -7.53 19.19 2.90
CA GLY A 136 -7.02 20.11 1.88
C GLY A 136 -5.63 19.77 1.32
N THR A 137 -5.15 20.60 0.38
CA THR A 137 -3.83 20.52 -0.27
C THR A 137 -2.71 21.06 0.62
N SER A 138 -3.01 22.15 1.33
CA SER A 138 -2.14 22.86 2.27
C SER A 138 -2.54 22.63 3.72
N ASP A 139 -3.65 21.94 3.93
CA ASP A 139 -4.27 21.79 5.23
C ASP A 139 -3.52 20.69 5.98
N SER A 140 -2.77 21.09 7.00
CA SER A 140 -2.15 20.16 7.94
C SER A 140 -3.16 19.60 8.94
N SER A 141 -4.43 20.04 8.89
CA SER A 141 -5.47 19.52 9.76
C SER A 141 -5.82 18.08 9.37
N PHE A 142 -5.18 17.16 10.08
CA PHE A 142 -5.47 15.75 10.05
C PHE A 142 -6.85 15.50 10.65
N THR A 143 -7.72 14.83 9.89
CA THR A 143 -9.04 14.44 10.40
C THR A 143 -8.85 13.18 11.26
N ARG A 144 -8.46 13.36 12.52
CA ARG A 144 -8.00 12.28 13.42
C ARG A 144 -8.91 11.07 13.42
N GLY A 145 -8.37 9.94 12.95
CA GLY A 145 -9.10 8.67 12.89
C GLY A 145 -10.30 8.67 11.95
N ARG A 146 -10.42 9.65 11.04
CA ARG A 146 -11.52 9.76 10.09
C ARG A 146 -11.01 9.90 8.66
N ASN A 147 -11.80 9.40 7.72
CA ASN A 147 -11.63 9.63 6.30
C ASN A 147 -12.16 11.02 5.96
N ALA A 148 -11.27 11.93 5.55
CA ALA A 148 -11.60 13.30 5.18
C ALA A 148 -12.48 13.39 3.92
N LEU A 149 -12.62 12.30 3.13
CA LEU A 149 -13.54 12.29 1.98
C LEU A 149 -15.01 12.27 2.39
N ASP A 150 -15.36 11.53 3.45
CA ASP A 150 -16.75 11.29 3.84
C ASP A 150 -17.05 11.54 5.34
N GLY A 151 -16.03 11.94 6.11
CA GLY A 151 -16.10 12.23 7.54
C GLY A 151 -16.25 11.00 8.44
N ARG A 152 -16.27 9.79 7.88
CA ARG A 152 -16.48 8.55 8.64
C ARG A 152 -15.20 8.12 9.35
N PRO A 153 -15.28 7.42 10.49
CA PRO A 153 -14.11 6.82 11.12
C PRO A 153 -13.36 5.88 10.17
N LEU A 154 -12.04 5.84 10.31
CA LEU A 154 -11.21 4.85 9.63
C LEU A 154 -11.55 3.45 10.17
N GLU A 155 -11.70 2.50 9.26
CA GLU A 155 -12.06 1.12 9.58
C GLU A 155 -10.81 0.24 9.68
N THR A 156 -10.80 -0.68 10.64
CA THR A 156 -9.79 -1.75 10.66
C THR A 156 -10.02 -2.74 9.52
N GLY A 157 -8.95 -3.37 9.05
CA GLY A 157 -9.01 -4.27 7.90
C GLY A 157 -9.33 -3.57 6.57
N VAL A 158 -9.20 -2.25 6.48
CA VAL A 158 -9.30 -1.49 5.23
C VAL A 158 -7.96 -0.87 4.89
N LEU A 159 -7.46 -1.16 3.69
CA LEU A 159 -6.36 -0.39 3.10
C LEU A 159 -6.98 0.77 2.32
N TYR A 160 -6.65 1.98 2.72
CA TYR A 160 -7.07 3.18 2.01
C TYR A 160 -5.99 3.59 1.00
N TYR A 161 -6.42 4.05 -0.16
CA TYR A 161 -5.56 4.68 -1.16
C TYR A 161 -6.02 6.11 -1.42
N ALA A 162 -5.06 6.98 -1.69
CA ALA A 162 -5.29 8.35 -2.14
C ALA A 162 -6.07 8.34 -3.47
N ALA A 163 -7.27 8.88 -3.46
CA ALA A 163 -8.07 9.06 -4.67
C ALA A 163 -7.70 10.39 -5.36
N GLU A 164 -6.54 10.44 -6.00
CA GLU A 164 -6.11 11.59 -6.82
C GLU A 164 -6.70 11.48 -8.24
N ARG A 165 -7.53 12.46 -8.64
CA ARG A 165 -8.15 12.64 -9.97
C ARG A 165 -9.02 11.46 -10.49
N GLY A 166 -10.31 11.74 -10.70
CA GLY A 166 -11.15 10.98 -11.63
C GLY A 166 -12.43 10.35 -11.06
N GLU A 167 -12.60 10.29 -9.74
CA GLU A 167 -13.80 9.64 -9.15
C GLU A 167 -14.83 10.60 -8.52
N ALA A 168 -14.55 11.90 -8.33
CA ALA A 168 -15.55 12.83 -7.77
C ALA A 168 -15.25 14.35 -7.94
N GLY A 169 -14.52 14.78 -8.98
CA GLY A 169 -14.20 16.22 -9.14
C GLY A 169 -13.33 16.82 -8.02
N ALA A 170 -12.68 15.99 -7.20
CA ALA A 170 -11.77 16.42 -6.16
C ALA A 170 -10.57 17.19 -6.74
N SER A 171 -10.25 18.33 -6.14
CA SER A 171 -9.03 19.09 -6.45
C SER A 171 -7.81 18.21 -6.16
N ALA A 172 -6.94 18.06 -7.17
CA ALA A 172 -5.69 17.31 -7.03
C ALA A 172 -4.87 17.92 -5.90
N SER A 173 -4.70 17.15 -4.83
CA SER A 173 -4.11 17.62 -3.60
C SER A 173 -3.13 16.58 -3.13
N HIS A 174 -1.92 16.63 -3.68
CA HIS A 174 -0.90 15.61 -3.47
C HIS A 174 -0.84 15.25 -1.98
N PRO A 175 -1.40 14.09 -1.59
CA PRO A 175 -1.51 13.76 -0.19
C PRO A 175 -0.10 13.52 0.34
N LYS A 176 0.11 13.71 1.64
CA LYS A 176 1.42 13.43 2.27
C LYS A 176 1.77 11.94 2.26
N CYS A 177 0.82 11.09 1.88
CA CYS A 177 0.97 9.65 1.75
C CYS A 177 -0.01 9.13 0.68
N ASP A 178 0.36 8.06 0.01
CA ASP A 178 -0.43 7.45 -1.06
C ASP A 178 -1.35 6.35 -0.54
N LEU A 179 -0.94 5.65 0.51
CA LEU A 179 -1.69 4.56 1.15
C LEU A 179 -1.70 4.72 2.67
N PHE A 180 -2.73 4.22 3.33
CA PHE A 180 -2.78 4.18 4.79
C PHE A 180 -3.77 3.14 5.33
N PHE A 181 -3.55 2.68 6.55
CA PHE A 181 -4.45 1.73 7.23
C PHE A 181 -4.30 1.82 8.75
N LEU A 182 -5.33 1.40 9.47
CA LEU A 182 -5.26 1.12 10.91
C LEU A 182 -4.89 -0.35 11.14
N THR A 183 -4.04 -0.60 12.14
CA THR A 183 -3.80 -1.95 12.65
C THR A 183 -5.09 -2.60 13.14
N ASP A 184 -5.10 -3.93 13.23
CA ASP A 184 -6.30 -4.69 13.60
C ASP A 184 -6.88 -4.30 14.98
N ASP A 185 -6.02 -3.82 15.90
CA ASP A 185 -6.41 -3.30 17.22
C ASP A 185 -6.85 -1.81 17.19
N GLY A 186 -6.72 -1.12 16.05
CA GLY A 186 -7.04 0.30 15.89
C GLY A 186 -6.05 1.26 16.56
N GLU A 187 -4.98 0.74 17.18
CA GLU A 187 -4.08 1.55 18.01
C GLU A 187 -3.04 2.33 17.18
N GLU A 188 -2.71 1.85 15.99
CA GLU A 188 -1.65 2.42 15.15
C GLU A 188 -2.14 2.71 13.74
N LEU A 189 -1.99 3.97 13.31
CA LEU A 189 -2.17 4.40 11.93
C LEU A 189 -0.84 4.29 11.19
N VAL A 190 -0.82 3.46 10.16
CA VAL A 190 0.32 3.32 9.25
C VAL A 190 0.04 4.13 8.00
N VAL A 191 0.92 5.07 7.66
CA VAL A 191 0.88 5.84 6.42
C VAL A 191 2.08 5.49 5.56
N ILE A 192 1.85 5.35 4.26
CA ILE A 192 2.84 4.90 3.29
C ILE A 192 2.88 5.91 2.15
N ASP A 193 4.08 6.43 1.88
CA ASP A 193 4.37 7.26 0.72
C ASP A 193 5.24 6.46 -0.26
N VAL A 194 4.87 6.45 -1.52
CA VAL A 194 5.50 5.70 -2.60
C VAL A 194 6.27 6.67 -3.49
N THR A 195 7.43 6.23 -3.97
CA THR A 195 8.22 7.02 -4.93
C THR A 195 8.90 6.14 -5.96
N GLY A 196 8.64 6.44 -7.24
CA GLY A 196 9.39 5.87 -8.36
C GLY A 196 10.79 6.48 -8.53
N SER A 197 11.04 7.64 -7.91
CA SER A 197 12.30 8.36 -8.11
C SER A 197 13.51 7.63 -7.51
N ALA A 198 14.57 7.52 -8.31
CA ALA A 198 15.90 7.10 -7.87
C ALA A 198 16.74 8.25 -7.27
N SER A 199 16.20 9.48 -7.22
CA SER A 199 16.95 10.66 -6.75
C SER A 199 16.93 10.79 -5.22
N ASP A 200 18.11 10.86 -4.61
CA ASP A 200 18.31 11.13 -3.18
C ASP A 200 17.53 12.35 -2.72
N LYS A 201 17.55 13.44 -3.51
CA LYS A 201 16.87 14.68 -3.18
C LYS A 201 15.35 14.49 -3.09
N THR A 202 14.77 13.70 -3.99
CA THR A 202 13.33 13.41 -3.98
C THR A 202 12.96 12.52 -2.81
N VAL A 203 13.73 11.47 -2.56
CA VAL A 203 13.50 10.52 -1.47
C VAL A 203 13.65 11.21 -0.11
N LEU A 204 14.73 12.00 0.10
CA LEU A 204 14.93 12.80 1.31
C LEU A 204 13.77 13.75 1.55
N ARG A 205 13.36 14.51 0.53
CA ARG A 205 12.24 15.44 0.66
C ARG A 205 10.96 14.74 1.11
N LYS A 206 10.64 13.58 0.54
CA LYS A 206 9.47 12.77 0.95
C LYS A 206 9.61 12.28 2.39
N MET A 207 10.78 11.74 2.75
CA MET A 207 11.06 11.28 4.11
C MET A 207 10.98 12.41 5.15
N GLU A 208 11.57 13.56 4.88
CA GLU A 208 11.55 14.73 5.77
C GLU A 208 10.12 15.27 5.92
N ALA A 209 9.38 15.40 4.81
CA ALA A 209 7.99 15.87 4.83
C ALA A 209 7.09 14.93 5.64
N LEU A 210 7.23 13.62 5.43
CA LEU A 210 6.46 12.62 6.17
C LEU A 210 6.90 12.55 7.63
N SER A 211 8.20 12.59 7.92
CA SER A 211 8.74 12.51 9.28
C SER A 211 8.38 13.73 10.12
N LYS A 212 8.36 14.93 9.52
CA LYS A 212 7.89 16.13 10.17
C LYS A 212 6.44 15.95 10.61
N TRP A 213 5.57 15.52 9.69
CA TRP A 213 4.15 15.32 9.99
C TRP A 213 3.93 14.22 11.04
N VAL A 214 4.56 13.05 10.91
CA VAL A 214 4.44 11.95 11.90
C VAL A 214 4.87 12.42 13.29
N THR A 215 5.93 13.23 13.38
CA THR A 215 6.42 13.75 14.66
C THR A 215 5.45 14.75 15.29
N GLU A 216 4.93 15.68 14.49
CA GLU A 216 3.91 16.65 14.91
C GLU A 216 2.66 15.92 15.42
N GLU A 217 2.12 14.99 14.63
CA GLU A 217 0.91 14.24 15.01
C GLU A 217 1.14 13.38 16.25
N GLN A 218 2.27 12.68 16.34
CA GLN A 218 2.58 11.86 17.50
C GLN A 218 2.75 12.70 18.78
N PHE A 219 3.23 13.94 18.66
CA PHE A 219 3.31 14.88 19.77
C PHE A 219 1.91 15.32 20.20
N GLU A 220 1.04 15.70 19.27
CA GLU A 220 -0.34 16.09 19.56
C GLU A 220 -1.14 14.97 20.24
N LEU A 221 -1.03 13.73 19.74
CA LEU A 221 -1.66 12.56 20.35
C LEU A 221 -1.23 12.35 21.81
N LYS A 222 0.05 12.55 22.12
CA LYS A 222 0.56 12.47 23.50
C LYS A 222 0.04 13.59 24.39
N GLN A 223 -0.16 14.80 23.86
CA GLN A 223 -0.74 15.90 24.63
C GLN A 223 -2.21 15.61 24.97
N ILE A 224 -2.96 15.06 24.02
CA ILE A 224 -4.36 14.66 24.22
C ILE A 224 -4.45 13.53 25.24
N GLU A 225 -3.61 12.50 25.14
CA GLU A 225 -3.58 11.39 26.09
C GLU A 225 -3.33 11.88 27.52
N ARG A 226 -2.40 12.83 27.71
CA ARG A 226 -2.12 13.45 29.00
C ARG A 226 -3.30 14.31 29.50
N ALA A 227 -3.89 15.12 28.63
CA ALA A 227 -4.99 15.99 29.00
C ALA A 227 -6.30 15.22 29.29
N GLY A 228 -6.53 14.10 28.59
CA GLY A 228 -7.67 13.20 28.80
C GLY A 228 -7.55 12.35 30.06
N ALA A 229 -6.33 12.04 30.52
CA ALA A 229 -6.11 11.43 31.82
C ALA A 229 -6.58 12.33 32.99
N ASP A 230 -6.58 13.65 32.79
CA ASP A 230 -6.97 14.65 33.79
C ASP A 230 -8.44 15.12 33.66
N ARG A 231 -9.15 14.77 32.58
CA ARG A 231 -10.54 15.19 32.32
C ARG A 231 -11.42 14.00 31.91
N LEU A 232 -12.18 13.48 32.89
CA LEU A 232 -13.13 12.37 32.72
C LEU A 232 -14.36 12.67 31.83
N ASP A 233 -14.49 13.87 31.25
CA ASP A 233 -15.71 14.33 30.57
C ASP A 233 -15.57 14.57 29.04
N MET A 234 -14.45 14.20 28.41
CA MET A 234 -14.45 14.12 26.94
C MET A 234 -15.31 12.93 26.52
N ASP A 235 -16.32 13.16 25.68
CA ASP A 235 -17.16 12.12 25.09
C ASP A 235 -16.30 10.91 24.68
N GLN A 236 -16.38 9.85 25.48
CA GLN A 236 -15.51 8.66 25.37
C GLN A 236 -15.60 8.01 23.98
N ALA A 237 -16.66 8.32 23.23
CA ALA A 237 -16.89 7.88 21.86
C ALA A 237 -15.88 8.45 20.85
N GLU A 238 -15.39 9.69 20.99
CA GLU A 238 -14.40 10.24 20.04
C GLU A 238 -12.96 9.87 20.40
N ALA A 239 -12.64 9.78 21.70
CA ALA A 239 -11.32 9.35 22.16
C ALA A 239 -11.02 7.87 21.84
N GLY A 240 -12.06 7.02 21.76
CA GLY A 240 -11.92 5.60 21.40
C GLY A 240 -11.74 5.31 19.90
N LEU A 241 -11.86 6.31 19.03
CA LEU A 241 -11.79 6.15 17.57
C LEU A 241 -10.48 6.65 16.95
N ALA A 242 -9.67 7.40 17.71
CA ALA A 242 -8.41 7.94 17.21
C ALA A 242 -7.25 6.97 17.45
N PRO A 243 -6.34 6.78 16.47
CA PRO A 243 -5.13 6.00 16.68
C PRO A 243 -4.26 6.64 17.76
N ARG A 244 -3.60 5.82 18.58
CA ARG A 244 -2.65 6.29 19.62
C ARG A 244 -1.25 6.53 19.07
N LYS A 245 -0.93 5.86 17.97
CA LYS A 245 0.38 5.91 17.31
C LYS A 245 0.24 6.17 15.83
N VAL A 246 1.24 6.85 15.27
CA VAL A 246 1.36 7.03 13.83
C VAL A 246 2.74 6.55 13.37
N ARG A 247 2.76 5.78 12.28
CA ARG A 247 3.99 5.30 11.63
C ARG A 247 4.01 5.74 10.19
N GLY A 248 5.10 6.36 9.77
CA GLY A 248 5.34 6.65 8.37
C GLY A 248 6.29 5.63 7.73
N ILE A 249 6.02 5.30 6.48
CA ILE A 249 6.83 4.42 5.66
C ILE A 249 7.02 5.07 4.29
N VAL A 250 8.25 5.06 3.77
CA VAL A 250 8.54 5.45 2.40
C VAL A 250 8.99 4.22 1.62
N LEU A 251 8.31 3.93 0.50
CA LEU A 251 8.66 2.84 -0.41
C LEU A 251 9.35 3.42 -1.65
N ALA A 252 10.63 3.08 -1.82
CA ALA A 252 11.47 3.59 -2.90
C ALA A 252 12.17 2.44 -3.68
N PRO A 253 11.43 1.71 -4.54
CA PRO A 253 11.94 0.52 -5.24
C PRO A 253 13.17 0.74 -6.14
N PHE A 254 13.39 1.96 -6.60
CA PHE A 254 14.50 2.31 -7.50
C PHE A 254 15.60 3.13 -6.84
N PHE A 255 15.50 3.36 -5.53
CA PHE A 255 16.48 4.13 -4.78
C PHE A 255 17.58 3.25 -4.20
N ASP A 256 18.77 3.23 -4.81
CA ASP A 256 19.83 2.26 -4.49
C ASP A 256 21.16 2.88 -4.03
N VAL A 257 21.08 3.86 -3.13
CA VAL A 257 22.28 4.53 -2.58
C VAL A 257 22.74 3.84 -1.29
N GLU A 258 23.78 3.01 -1.37
CA GLU A 258 24.27 2.22 -0.22
C GLU A 258 24.52 3.07 1.04
N ASP A 259 25.23 4.19 0.89
CA ASP A 259 25.63 5.08 1.98
C ASP A 259 24.61 6.18 2.33
N PHE A 260 23.36 6.00 1.93
CA PHE A 260 22.32 6.96 2.29
C PHE A 260 22.17 7.06 3.81
N ARG A 261 22.55 8.21 4.34
CA ARG A 261 22.28 8.61 5.70
C ARG A 261 21.38 9.83 5.63
N PRO A 262 20.18 9.79 6.22
CA PRO A 262 19.49 11.02 6.54
C PRO A 262 20.47 11.91 7.31
N SER A 263 20.48 13.22 7.02
CA SER A 263 21.39 14.14 7.72
C SER A 263 21.22 14.02 9.24
N ASN A 264 22.34 14.09 9.96
CA ASN A 264 22.53 13.62 11.34
C ASN A 264 21.66 14.28 12.45
N ASP A 265 20.77 15.22 12.15
CA ASP A 265 20.06 16.00 13.18
C ASP A 265 18.62 15.59 13.46
N ALA A 266 18.06 14.64 12.71
CA ALA A 266 16.74 14.09 13.03
C ALA A 266 16.76 12.57 12.89
N GLN A 267 16.62 11.87 14.01
CA GLN A 267 16.21 10.48 14.01
C GLN A 267 14.82 10.42 13.37
N LEU A 268 14.76 10.27 12.05
CA LEU A 268 13.51 10.33 11.32
C LEU A 268 12.56 9.25 11.86
N SER A 269 11.34 9.65 12.17
CA SER A 269 10.27 8.80 12.72
C SER A 269 9.65 7.89 11.65
N VAL A 270 10.27 7.82 10.48
CA VAL A 270 9.77 7.18 9.26
C VAL A 270 10.72 6.09 8.80
N LEU A 271 10.14 4.97 8.38
CA LEU A 271 10.87 3.85 7.82
C LEU A 271 11.08 4.02 6.32
N LEU A 272 12.33 4.12 5.87
CA LEU A 272 12.65 3.95 4.44
C LEU A 272 12.82 2.45 4.10
N VAL A 273 12.01 1.95 3.17
CA VAL A 273 12.20 0.67 2.49
C VAL A 273 12.60 0.97 1.05
N ARG A 274 13.72 0.41 0.59
CA ARG A 274 14.33 0.78 -0.68
C ARG A 274 14.84 -0.41 -1.48
N SER A 275 15.21 -0.17 -2.74
CA SER A 275 15.83 -1.15 -3.63
C SER A 275 15.05 -2.48 -3.67
N ALA A 276 15.78 -3.60 -3.65
CA ALA A 276 15.24 -4.96 -3.59
C ALA A 276 14.24 -5.18 -2.45
N ALA A 277 14.43 -4.54 -1.28
CA ALA A 277 13.48 -4.70 -0.17
C ALA A 277 12.11 -4.09 -0.49
N ALA A 278 12.07 -2.97 -1.19
CA ALA A 278 10.82 -2.35 -1.64
C ALA A 278 10.23 -3.10 -2.85
N ARG A 279 11.05 -3.46 -3.84
CA ARG A 279 10.60 -4.28 -4.98
C ARG A 279 10.04 -5.63 -4.55
N LYS A 280 10.58 -6.22 -3.48
CA LYS A 280 10.04 -7.45 -2.88
C LYS A 280 8.55 -7.33 -2.54
N LEU A 281 8.10 -6.16 -2.08
CA LEU A 281 6.71 -5.88 -1.69
C LEU A 281 5.77 -5.67 -2.90
N LEU A 282 6.31 -5.44 -4.10
CA LEU A 282 5.53 -5.45 -5.35
C LEU A 282 5.17 -6.88 -5.80
N GLY A 283 5.70 -7.91 -5.15
CA GLY A 283 5.43 -9.30 -5.51
C GLY A 283 5.68 -9.55 -7.00
N ALA A 284 4.76 -10.21 -7.67
CA ALA A 284 4.82 -10.45 -9.10
C ALA A 284 4.64 -9.18 -9.96
N VAL A 285 4.05 -8.10 -9.43
CA VAL A 285 3.92 -6.83 -10.16
C VAL A 285 5.29 -6.16 -10.35
N SER A 286 6.34 -6.59 -9.64
CA SER A 286 7.70 -6.11 -9.87
C SER A 286 8.21 -6.36 -11.29
N GLN A 287 7.59 -7.28 -12.04
CA GLN A 287 7.88 -7.49 -13.46
C GLN A 287 7.67 -6.22 -14.28
N VAL A 288 6.65 -5.43 -13.94
CA VAL A 288 6.33 -4.16 -14.61
C VAL A 288 7.45 -3.13 -14.44
N ALA A 289 8.17 -3.20 -13.32
CA ALA A 289 9.30 -2.35 -13.03
C ALA A 289 10.59 -2.72 -13.79
N LEU A 290 10.58 -3.85 -14.50
CA LEU A 290 11.72 -4.38 -15.25
C LEU A 290 11.52 -4.33 -16.77
N TRP A 291 10.37 -3.82 -17.23
CA TRP A 291 10.04 -3.63 -18.65
C TRP A 291 10.41 -2.22 -19.10
#